data_AF-A0A9D7I104-F1
#
_entry.id   AF-A0A9D7I104-F1
#
_cell.length_a   1.000
_cell.length_b   1.000
_cell.length_c   1.000
_cell.angle_alpha   90.00
_cell.angle_beta   90.00
_cell.angle_gamma   90.00
#
_symmetry.space_group_name_H-M   'P 1'
#
loop_
_entity.id
_entity.type
_entity.pdbx_description
1 polymer ?
#
loop_
_entity_poly.entity_id
_entity_poly.type
_entity_poly.pdbx_seq_one_letter_code
_entity_poly.pdbx_strand_id
1 'polypeptide(L)'
;MADPITYPLLKKFAEANRANSTPAEDVLWNLVKTKQLAGHKFRRQHIMGNYIADLVCLKKRLVVEIDGLIHQLPENKESDEIRTKWLNEQGFKVLRVTNEQVINETEKTLELISSTLKNQPDLKENFDLSSPNGGQGADYMGSFAVTIHGARKHIDQYAADNDEYNKILVQILADRFVEAFAECLHEKVRKEYWGYEKDETLSNEELIREEYKGIRPAPGYPACPDHTEKIKLFELLNVTENIGIELTESLAMNPPASVCGWYIAHPQSHYFGLGKIDRDQLEDYAKRKEMSLDEMERWLRPVLE
;
A
#
# COMPACT_ATOMS: atom_id res chain seq x y z
N MET A 1 7.57 2.56 0.41
CA MET A 1 6.48 3.23 -0.35
C MET A 1 6.95 4.61 -0.81
N ALA A 2 6.33 5.20 -1.84
CA ALA A 2 6.64 6.56 -2.30
C ALA A 2 5.97 7.62 -1.42
N ASP A 3 6.63 8.75 -1.18
CA ASP A 3 6.08 9.87 -0.42
C ASP A 3 4.86 10.46 -1.16
N PRO A 4 3.67 10.53 -0.53
CA PRO A 4 2.45 11.05 -1.16
C PRO A 4 2.59 12.46 -1.74
N ILE A 5 3.49 13.29 -1.20
CA ILE A 5 3.74 14.66 -1.65
C ILE A 5 4.57 14.67 -2.94
N THR A 6 5.59 13.83 -3.03
CA THR A 6 6.50 13.77 -4.19
C THR A 6 5.99 12.84 -5.29
N TYR A 7 5.10 11.90 -4.96
CA TYR A 7 4.61 10.87 -5.88
C TYR A 7 4.00 11.43 -7.18
N PRO A 8 3.15 12.48 -7.18
CA PRO A 8 2.62 13.04 -8.43
C PRO A 8 3.72 13.57 -9.36
N LEU A 9 4.77 14.16 -8.78
CA LEU A 9 5.91 14.69 -9.52
C LEU A 9 6.78 13.55 -10.08
N LEU A 10 7.12 12.57 -9.23
CA LEU A 10 7.88 11.38 -9.64
C LEU A 10 7.14 10.55 -10.69
N LYS A 11 5.81 10.52 -10.65
CA LYS A 11 4.98 9.88 -11.67
C LYS A 11 5.17 10.53 -13.03
N LYS A 12 5.14 11.87 -13.10
CA LYS A 12 5.41 12.61 -14.35
C LYS A 12 6.83 12.34 -14.86
N PHE A 13 7.83 12.30 -13.98
CA PHE A 13 9.20 11.97 -14.36
C PHE A 13 9.33 10.53 -14.87
N ALA A 14 8.71 9.55 -14.21
CA ALA A 14 8.73 8.16 -14.65
C ALA A 14 8.08 7.98 -16.04
N GLU A 15 6.98 8.69 -16.30
CA GLU A 15 6.33 8.71 -17.61
C GLU A 15 7.23 9.34 -18.68
N ALA A 16 7.87 10.49 -18.37
CA ALA A 16 8.81 11.15 -19.27
C ALA A 16 10.05 10.30 -19.56
N ASN A 17 10.59 9.59 -18.57
CA ASN A 17 11.74 8.69 -18.73
C ASN A 17 11.39 7.48 -19.60
N ARG A 18 10.17 6.94 -19.48
CA ARG A 18 9.71 5.85 -20.38
C ARG A 18 9.53 6.32 -21.82
N ALA A 19 9.19 7.59 -22.03
CA ALA A 19 9.05 8.17 -23.36
C ALA A 19 10.39 8.55 -23.99
N ASN A 20 11.40 8.90 -23.18
CA ASN A 20 12.72 9.38 -23.61
C ASN A 20 13.85 8.44 -23.15
N SER A 21 13.68 7.16 -23.42
CA SER A 21 14.61 6.12 -23.01
C SER A 21 15.94 6.13 -23.75
N THR A 22 17.01 5.75 -23.05
CA THR A 22 18.30 5.52 -23.72
C THR A 22 18.29 4.22 -24.54
N PRO A 23 19.12 4.11 -25.60
CA PRO A 23 19.24 2.88 -26.38
C PRO A 23 19.59 1.64 -25.52
N ALA A 24 20.44 1.82 -24.51
CA ALA A 24 20.78 0.74 -23.58
C ALA A 24 19.58 0.30 -22.73
N GLU A 25 18.79 1.24 -22.20
CA GLU A 25 17.55 0.89 -21.50
C GLU A 25 16.56 0.15 -22.36
N ASP A 26 16.41 0.54 -23.63
CA ASP A 26 15.49 -0.14 -24.54
C ASP A 26 15.97 -1.54 -24.91
N VAL A 27 17.27 -1.72 -25.14
CA VAL A 27 17.87 -3.04 -25.33
C VAL A 27 17.63 -3.91 -24.09
N LEU A 28 17.99 -3.44 -22.90
CA LEU A 28 17.84 -4.23 -21.68
C LEU A 28 16.37 -4.51 -21.35
N TRP A 29 15.48 -3.53 -21.52
CA TRP A 29 14.05 -3.72 -21.35
C TRP A 29 13.48 -4.77 -22.30
N ASN A 30 13.89 -4.75 -23.58
CA ASN A 30 13.44 -5.73 -24.56
C ASN A 30 13.87 -7.16 -24.23
N LEU A 31 14.99 -7.33 -23.52
CA LEU A 31 15.51 -8.64 -23.10
C LEU A 31 14.87 -9.17 -21.81
N VAL A 32 14.30 -8.29 -20.97
CA VAL A 32 13.69 -8.69 -19.69
C VAL A 32 12.17 -8.60 -19.70
N LYS A 33 11.56 -7.87 -20.65
CA LYS A 33 10.10 -7.79 -20.78
C LYS A 33 9.51 -9.18 -21.01
N THR A 34 8.26 -9.37 -20.60
CA THR A 34 7.53 -10.66 -20.75
C THR A 34 8.20 -11.88 -20.08
N LYS A 35 8.85 -11.71 -18.92
CA LYS A 35 9.48 -12.80 -18.14
C LYS A 35 10.59 -13.56 -18.89
N GLN A 36 11.22 -12.93 -19.88
CA GLN A 36 12.26 -13.56 -20.70
C GLN A 36 13.54 -13.89 -19.93
N LEU A 37 13.81 -13.17 -18.83
CA LEU A 37 14.98 -13.43 -18.00
C LEU A 37 14.63 -14.33 -16.80
N ALA A 38 14.95 -15.62 -16.93
CA ALA A 38 14.77 -16.64 -15.89
C ALA A 38 13.34 -16.73 -15.32
N GLY A 39 12.31 -16.36 -16.09
CA GLY A 39 10.91 -16.40 -15.67
C GLY A 39 10.48 -15.26 -14.72
N HIS A 40 11.37 -14.31 -14.41
CA HIS A 40 11.09 -13.24 -13.45
C HIS A 40 10.46 -12.00 -14.09
N LYS A 41 9.46 -11.41 -13.43
CA LYS A 41 8.78 -10.19 -13.87
C LYS A 41 9.60 -8.96 -13.49
N PHE A 42 9.96 -8.16 -14.49
CA PHE A 42 10.59 -6.85 -14.31
C PHE A 42 9.59 -5.71 -14.55
N ARG A 43 9.77 -4.60 -13.84
CA ARG A 43 9.08 -3.33 -14.05
C ARG A 43 10.09 -2.26 -14.47
N ARG A 44 9.71 -1.39 -15.39
CA ARG A 44 10.55 -0.31 -15.92
C ARG A 44 10.18 1.05 -15.32
N GLN A 45 11.19 1.87 -15.01
CA GLN A 45 11.05 3.22 -14.45
C GLN A 45 10.09 3.19 -13.25
N HIS A 46 10.39 2.32 -12.27
CA HIS A 46 9.52 2.05 -11.13
C HIS A 46 9.84 2.99 -9.97
N ILE A 47 8.81 3.64 -9.44
CA ILE A 47 8.94 4.59 -8.33
C ILE A 47 9.03 3.81 -7.01
N MET A 48 10.05 4.09 -6.21
CA MET A 48 10.30 3.50 -4.90
C MET A 48 10.76 4.59 -3.95
N GLY A 49 9.94 4.96 -2.97
CA GLY A 49 10.28 6.10 -2.11
C GLY A 49 10.27 7.39 -2.92
N ASN A 50 11.33 8.17 -2.75
CA ASN A 50 11.56 9.39 -3.51
C ASN A 50 12.41 9.15 -4.78
N TYR A 51 12.52 7.89 -5.23
CA TYR A 51 13.44 7.49 -6.29
C TYR A 51 12.73 6.75 -7.43
N ILE A 52 13.32 6.81 -8.63
CA ILE A 52 12.87 6.07 -9.82
C ILE A 52 13.99 5.13 -10.23
N ALA A 53 13.70 3.83 -10.25
CA ALA A 53 14.63 2.81 -10.73
C ALA A 53 14.37 2.44 -12.19
N ASP A 54 15.43 2.30 -13.00
CA ASP A 54 15.33 1.98 -14.42
C ASP A 54 14.64 0.63 -14.64
N LEU A 55 15.10 -0.39 -13.93
CA LEU A 55 14.50 -1.72 -13.91
C LEU A 55 14.46 -2.28 -12.49
N VAL A 56 13.37 -2.96 -12.16
CA VAL A 56 13.25 -3.65 -10.86
C VAL A 56 12.53 -4.99 -11.00
N CYS A 57 13.08 -6.02 -10.37
CA CYS A 57 12.39 -7.27 -10.08
C CYS A 57 11.97 -7.26 -8.61
N LEU A 58 10.70 -6.94 -8.34
CA LEU A 58 10.18 -6.87 -6.97
C LEU A 58 10.24 -8.22 -6.26
N LYS A 59 9.93 -9.31 -6.96
CA LYS A 59 9.96 -10.67 -6.40
C LYS A 59 11.36 -11.06 -5.91
N LYS A 60 12.42 -10.58 -6.55
CA LYS A 60 13.81 -10.88 -6.14
C LYS A 60 14.47 -9.73 -5.39
N ARG A 61 13.73 -8.65 -5.09
CA ARG A 61 14.27 -7.38 -4.58
C ARG A 61 15.55 -6.94 -5.30
N LEU A 62 15.56 -7.03 -6.63
CA LEU A 62 16.71 -6.62 -7.45
C LEU A 62 16.37 -5.34 -8.21
N VAL A 63 17.17 -4.31 -8.01
CA VAL A 63 17.17 -3.08 -8.81
C VAL A 63 18.34 -3.17 -9.79
N VAL A 64 18.08 -2.87 -11.07
CA VAL A 64 19.12 -2.72 -12.09
C VAL A 64 19.08 -1.28 -12.59
N GLU A 65 20.17 -0.55 -12.37
CA GLU A 65 20.36 0.83 -12.83
C GLU A 65 21.31 0.85 -14.02
N ILE A 66 20.94 1.58 -15.06
CA ILE A 66 21.76 1.73 -16.24
C ILE A 66 22.48 3.06 -16.14
N ASP A 67 23.77 3.01 -15.88
CA ASP A 67 24.60 4.18 -15.71
C ASP A 67 24.81 4.83 -17.09
N GLY A 68 24.01 5.87 -17.36
CA GLY A 68 24.21 6.82 -18.44
C GLY A 68 25.03 8.00 -17.94
N LEU A 69 25.92 8.53 -18.79
CA LEU A 69 26.70 9.75 -18.58
C LEU A 69 25.83 11.02 -18.43
N ILE A 70 24.95 11.05 -17.42
CA ILE A 70 24.19 12.23 -17.01
C ILE A 70 24.48 12.45 -15.53
N HIS A 71 25.74 12.81 -15.26
CA HIS A 71 26.03 13.80 -14.23
C HIS A 71 25.53 15.16 -14.73
N GLN A 72 24.24 15.43 -14.60
CA GLN A 72 23.73 16.79 -14.70
C GLN A 72 22.86 17.09 -13.49
N LEU A 73 23.54 17.29 -12.36
CA LEU A 73 23.43 18.46 -11.47
C LEU A 73 24.61 18.41 -10.48
N PRO A 74 25.26 19.54 -10.14
CA PRO A 74 26.52 19.57 -9.36
C PRO A 74 26.41 19.18 -7.87
N GLU A 75 25.26 18.69 -7.39
CA GLU A 75 24.97 18.51 -5.95
C GLU A 75 24.85 17.03 -5.50
N ASN A 76 24.96 16.03 -6.38
CA ASN A 76 24.39 14.70 -6.12
C ASN A 76 25.34 13.52 -5.83
N LYS A 77 26.62 13.71 -5.50
CA LYS A 77 27.45 12.57 -5.03
C LYS A 77 27.03 12.03 -3.67
N GLU A 78 26.55 12.89 -2.77
CA GLU A 78 25.94 12.45 -1.50
C GLU A 78 24.59 11.74 -1.71
N SER A 79 23.86 12.02 -2.80
CA SER A 79 22.53 11.43 -3.08
C SER A 79 22.57 9.96 -3.52
N ASP A 80 23.65 9.50 -4.15
CA ASP A 80 23.73 8.16 -4.75
C ASP A 80 24.02 7.06 -3.72
N GLU A 81 24.92 7.34 -2.78
CA GLU A 81 25.21 6.46 -1.65
C GLU A 81 24.03 6.40 -0.68
N ILE A 82 23.38 7.55 -0.42
CA ILE A 82 22.15 7.61 0.39
C ILE A 82 21.03 6.82 -0.28
N ARG A 83 20.85 6.95 -1.60
CA ARG A 83 19.86 6.18 -2.38
C ARG A 83 20.14 4.68 -2.29
N THR A 84 21.38 4.27 -2.52
CA THR A 84 21.78 2.86 -2.47
C THR A 84 21.62 2.29 -1.07
N LYS A 85 21.99 3.06 -0.04
CA LYS A 85 21.81 2.69 1.36
C LYS A 85 20.33 2.51 1.70
N TRP A 86 19.48 3.45 1.31
CA TRP A 86 18.04 3.35 1.52
C TRP A 86 17.45 2.11 0.82
N LEU A 87 17.81 1.86 -0.44
CA LEU A 87 17.37 0.65 -1.16
C LEU A 87 17.83 -0.64 -0.46
N ASN A 88 19.08 -0.69 -0.01
CA ASN A 88 19.61 -1.82 0.75
C ASN A 88 18.89 -2.01 2.10
N GLU A 89 18.55 -0.94 2.82
CA GLU A 89 17.75 -0.98 4.06
C GLU A 89 16.34 -1.51 3.80
N GLN A 90 15.75 -1.21 2.64
CA GLN A 90 14.48 -1.82 2.18
C GLN A 90 14.66 -3.27 1.68
N GLY A 91 15.88 -3.81 1.75
CA GLY A 91 16.23 -5.17 1.37
C GLY A 91 16.40 -5.37 -0.14
N PHE A 92 16.53 -4.30 -0.92
CA PHE A 92 16.85 -4.37 -2.34
C PHE A 92 18.35 -4.44 -2.57
N LYS A 93 18.77 -5.34 -3.46
CA LYS A 93 20.11 -5.32 -4.03
C LYS A 93 20.12 -4.40 -5.25
N VAL A 94 21.04 -3.44 -5.29
CA VAL A 94 21.24 -2.55 -6.44
C VAL A 94 22.39 -3.07 -7.30
N LEU A 95 22.13 -3.30 -8.59
CA LEU A 95 23.09 -3.69 -9.59
C LEU A 95 23.23 -2.56 -10.62
N ARG A 96 24.43 -2.01 -10.76
CA ARG A 96 24.72 -0.97 -11.75
C ARG A 96 25.40 -1.57 -12.97
N VAL A 97 24.92 -1.25 -14.16
CA VAL A 97 25.50 -1.66 -15.45
C VAL A 97 25.67 -0.42 -16.33
N THR A 98 26.78 -0.29 -17.04
CA THR A 98 26.98 0.87 -17.91
C THR A 98 26.28 0.71 -19.25
N ASN A 99 26.01 1.82 -19.94
CA ASN A 99 25.52 1.79 -21.33
C ASN A 99 26.39 0.89 -22.23
N GLU A 100 27.71 0.95 -22.07
CA GLU A 100 28.65 0.16 -22.87
C GLU A 100 28.51 -1.34 -22.60
N GLN A 101 28.37 -1.75 -21.33
CA GLN A 101 28.18 -3.16 -20.97
C GLN A 101 26.87 -3.71 -21.54
N VAL A 102 25.79 -2.93 -21.50
CA VAL A 102 24.49 -3.35 -22.02
C VAL A 102 24.53 -3.53 -23.54
N ILE A 103 25.18 -2.61 -24.26
CA ILE A 103 25.20 -2.58 -25.72
C ILE A 103 26.25 -3.55 -26.29
N ASN A 104 27.47 -3.56 -25.75
CA ASN A 104 28.60 -4.32 -26.31
C ASN A 104 28.79 -5.70 -25.65
N GLU A 105 28.30 -5.88 -24.42
CA GLU A 105 28.48 -7.11 -23.63
C GLU A 105 27.14 -7.66 -23.13
N THR A 106 26.13 -7.69 -24.01
CA THR A 106 24.75 -8.05 -23.66
C THR A 106 24.64 -9.40 -22.96
N GLU A 107 25.31 -10.45 -23.44
CA GLU A 107 25.28 -11.77 -22.83
C GLU A 107 25.85 -11.77 -21.40
N LYS A 108 27.02 -11.14 -21.21
CA LYS A 108 27.64 -11.01 -19.88
C LYS A 108 26.75 -10.23 -18.91
N THR A 109 26.09 -9.18 -19.41
CA THR A 109 25.13 -8.39 -18.63
C THR A 109 23.94 -9.24 -18.18
N LEU A 110 23.38 -10.07 -19.06
CA LEU A 110 22.28 -10.99 -18.72
C LEU A 110 22.72 -12.08 -17.74
N GLU A 111 23.93 -12.63 -17.88
CA GLU A 111 24.50 -13.58 -16.94
C GLU A 111 24.69 -12.97 -15.55
N LEU A 112 25.16 -11.72 -15.48
CA LEU A 112 25.33 -10.99 -14.23
C LEU A 112 23.98 -10.74 -13.53
N ILE A 113 22.96 -10.31 -14.28
CA ILE A 113 21.60 -10.13 -13.74
C ILE A 113 21.03 -11.49 -13.31
N SER A 114 21.17 -12.53 -14.13
CA SER A 114 20.65 -13.87 -13.83
C SER A 114 21.31 -14.52 -12.62
N SER A 115 22.64 -14.42 -12.50
CA SER A 115 23.37 -14.91 -11.32
C SER A 115 22.98 -14.13 -10.07
N THR A 116 22.76 -12.82 -10.18
CA THR A 116 22.27 -12.00 -9.08
C THR A 116 20.86 -12.41 -8.65
N LEU A 117 19.94 -12.63 -9.61
CA LEU A 117 18.59 -13.11 -9.33
C LEU A 117 18.59 -14.47 -8.62
N LYS A 118 19.47 -15.40 -9.02
CA LYS A 118 19.61 -16.71 -8.37
C LYS A 118 20.09 -16.60 -6.92
N ASN A 119 20.99 -15.65 -6.66
CA ASN A 119 21.55 -15.41 -5.33
C ASN A 119 20.65 -14.54 -4.43
N GLN A 120 19.59 -13.95 -4.97
CA GLN A 120 18.60 -13.22 -4.17
C GLN A 120 17.47 -14.16 -3.73
N PRO A 121 17.08 -14.11 -2.45
CA PRO A 121 15.90 -14.83 -1.99
C PRO A 121 14.66 -14.32 -2.73
N ASP A 122 13.72 -15.23 -3.01
CA ASP A 122 12.39 -14.78 -3.40
C ASP A 122 11.75 -14.07 -2.20
N LEU A 123 11.12 -12.93 -2.50
CA LEU A 123 10.10 -12.35 -1.65
C LEU A 123 9.03 -13.44 -1.52
N LYS A 124 8.92 -14.02 -0.33
CA LYS A 124 7.82 -14.94 -0.03
C LYS A 124 6.53 -14.17 -0.29
N GLU A 125 5.76 -14.57 -1.29
CA GLU A 125 4.45 -13.99 -1.61
C GLU A 125 3.42 -14.23 -0.47
N ASN A 126 3.80 -14.98 0.56
CA ASN A 126 3.03 -15.11 1.78
C ASN A 126 3.40 -13.98 2.75
N PHE A 127 2.78 -12.82 2.58
CA PHE A 127 2.50 -11.95 3.73
C PHE A 127 1.31 -12.56 4.48
N ASP A 128 1.55 -13.71 5.09
CA ASP A 128 0.74 -14.07 6.24
C ASP A 128 1.31 -13.27 7.40
N LEU A 129 0.71 -12.10 7.63
CA LEU A 129 0.99 -11.26 8.80
C LEU A 129 0.36 -11.86 10.06
N SER A 130 -0.51 -12.86 9.88
CA SER A 130 -0.86 -13.84 10.89
C SER A 130 0.06 -15.06 10.75
N SER A 131 0.37 -15.75 11.84
CA SER A 131 1.12 -17.00 11.78
C SER A 131 0.23 -18.12 11.21
N PRO A 132 0.48 -18.69 10.01
CA PRO A 132 -0.22 -19.90 9.59
C PRO A 132 0.37 -21.16 10.26
N ASN A 133 1.55 -21.02 10.90
CA ASN A 133 2.26 -21.91 11.84
C ASN A 133 3.79 -21.57 11.87
N GLY A 134 4.18 -20.28 11.94
CA GLY A 134 5.55 -19.80 11.65
C GLY A 134 6.22 -18.89 12.68
N GLY A 135 5.55 -18.57 13.80
CA GLY A 135 6.14 -17.99 15.00
C GLY A 135 5.86 -18.88 16.22
N GLN A 136 6.76 -18.93 17.20
CA GLN A 136 6.47 -19.57 18.49
C GLN A 136 5.48 -18.69 19.27
N GLY A 137 4.18 -18.95 19.14
CA GLY A 137 3.16 -18.28 19.96
C GLY A 137 1.77 -18.25 19.34
N ALA A 138 0.78 -17.95 20.18
CA ALA A 138 -0.55 -17.56 19.73
C ALA A 138 -0.48 -16.19 19.05
N ASP A 139 -1.20 -16.03 17.96
CA ASP A 139 -1.31 -14.77 17.21
C ASP A 139 -2.70 -14.17 17.38
N TYR A 140 -2.81 -12.87 17.12
CA TYR A 140 -4.04 -12.10 17.34
C TYR A 140 -4.26 -11.10 16.20
N MET A 141 -5.52 -10.79 15.96
CA MET A 141 -5.95 -9.70 15.09
C MET A 141 -7.06 -8.95 15.81
N GLY A 142 -7.09 -7.62 15.67
CA GLY A 142 -8.16 -6.78 16.19
C GLY A 142 -9.07 -6.28 15.09
N SER A 143 -10.22 -5.73 15.48
CA SER A 143 -11.09 -4.94 14.62
C SER A 143 -11.70 -3.80 15.41
N PHE A 144 -12.16 -2.76 14.70
CA PHE A 144 -12.84 -1.63 15.31
C PHE A 144 -13.92 -1.06 14.39
N ALA A 145 -14.88 -0.39 15.01
CA ALA A 145 -15.80 0.53 14.36
C ALA A 145 -16.01 1.73 15.30
N VAL A 146 -15.92 2.93 14.77
CA VAL A 146 -16.12 4.20 15.49
C VAL A 146 -17.06 5.09 14.69
N THR A 147 -17.84 5.91 15.38
CA THR A 147 -18.76 6.86 14.76
C THR A 147 -18.98 8.09 15.63
N ILE A 148 -19.35 9.20 15.00
CA ILE A 148 -19.73 10.43 15.68
C ILE A 148 -21.24 10.62 15.57
N HIS A 149 -21.93 10.50 16.70
CA HIS A 149 -23.37 10.73 16.78
C HIS A 149 -23.70 12.23 16.90
N GLY A 150 -24.93 12.59 16.53
CA GLY A 150 -25.49 13.93 16.74
C GLY A 150 -25.26 14.93 15.61
N ALA A 151 -24.27 14.72 14.74
CA ALA A 151 -23.99 15.62 13.61
C ALA A 151 -25.22 15.80 12.69
N ARG A 152 -25.97 14.72 12.43
CA ARG A 152 -27.14 14.73 11.55
C ARG A 152 -28.20 15.75 11.97
N LYS A 153 -28.48 15.85 13.27
CA LYS A 153 -29.45 16.81 13.81
C LYS A 153 -29.09 18.25 13.45
N HIS A 154 -27.82 18.60 13.58
CA HIS A 154 -27.32 19.95 13.24
C HIS A 154 -27.32 20.19 11.73
N ILE A 155 -26.93 19.19 10.93
CA ILE A 155 -26.96 19.26 9.46
C ILE A 155 -28.37 19.52 8.95
N ASP A 156 -29.36 18.77 9.45
CA ASP A 156 -30.75 18.92 9.02
C ASP A 156 -31.34 20.27 9.47
N GLN A 157 -30.96 20.75 10.66
CA GLN A 157 -31.34 22.08 11.15
C GLN A 157 -30.77 23.20 10.25
N TYR A 158 -29.47 23.21 10.01
CA TYR A 158 -28.85 24.23 9.16
C TYR A 158 -29.34 24.16 7.71
N ALA A 159 -29.67 22.97 7.20
CA ALA A 159 -30.32 22.83 5.90
C ALA A 159 -31.71 23.49 5.87
N ALA A 160 -32.52 23.32 6.93
CA ALA A 160 -33.83 23.96 7.03
C ALA A 160 -33.75 25.49 7.12
N ASP A 161 -32.69 26.00 7.75
CA ASP A 161 -32.41 27.43 7.89
C ASP A 161 -31.75 28.05 6.63
N ASN A 162 -31.49 27.25 5.59
CA ASN A 162 -30.69 27.60 4.40
C ASN A 162 -29.27 28.11 4.73
N ASP A 163 -28.70 27.66 5.84
CA ASP A 163 -27.34 27.96 6.27
C ASP A 163 -26.37 26.89 5.75
N GLU A 164 -26.01 27.00 4.47
CA GLU A 164 -25.13 26.03 3.82
C GLU A 164 -23.71 26.04 4.42
N TYR A 165 -23.25 27.18 4.96
CA TYR A 165 -21.92 27.28 5.56
C TYR A 165 -21.81 26.41 6.82
N ASN A 166 -22.72 26.58 7.78
CA ASN A 166 -22.67 25.82 9.03
C ASN A 166 -23.00 24.34 8.83
N LYS A 167 -23.88 24.03 7.86
CA LYS A 167 -24.13 22.64 7.44
C LYS A 167 -22.86 21.95 6.98
N ILE A 168 -22.10 22.57 6.06
CA ILE A 168 -20.82 22.02 5.57
C ILE A 168 -19.80 21.97 6.70
N LEU A 169 -19.73 23.00 7.55
CA LEU A 169 -18.79 23.03 8.67
C LEU A 169 -19.02 21.86 9.64
N VAL A 170 -20.27 21.55 9.99
CA VAL A 170 -20.58 20.39 10.85
C VAL A 170 -20.20 19.07 10.19
N GLN A 171 -20.44 18.92 8.88
CA GLN A 171 -20.01 17.72 8.15
C GLN A 171 -18.49 17.54 8.22
N ILE A 172 -17.73 18.59 7.93
CA ILE A 172 -16.26 18.57 8.01
C ILE A 172 -15.80 18.23 9.43
N LEU A 173 -16.39 18.85 10.46
CA LEU A 173 -16.03 18.58 11.84
C LEU A 173 -16.33 17.13 12.24
N ALA A 174 -17.48 16.58 11.85
CA ALA A 174 -17.83 15.19 12.12
C ALA A 174 -16.82 14.24 11.46
N ASP A 175 -16.44 14.49 10.21
CA ASP A 175 -15.45 13.72 9.49
C ASP A 175 -14.05 13.84 10.09
N ARG A 176 -13.66 15.00 10.64
CA ARG A 176 -12.39 15.14 11.36
C ARG A 176 -12.41 14.45 12.72
N PHE A 177 -13.54 14.50 13.44
CA PHE A 177 -13.67 13.84 14.73
C PHE A 177 -13.66 12.32 14.63
N VAL A 178 -14.28 11.74 13.60
CA VAL A 178 -14.27 10.28 13.46
C VAL A 178 -12.87 9.74 13.15
N GLU A 179 -12.10 10.45 12.31
CA GLU A 179 -10.69 10.07 12.01
C GLU A 179 -9.80 10.25 13.25
N ALA A 180 -9.97 11.34 13.99
CA ALA A 180 -9.27 11.54 15.25
C ALA A 180 -9.63 10.46 16.30
N PHE A 181 -10.88 10.00 16.32
CA PHE A 181 -11.30 8.92 17.20
C PHE A 181 -10.68 7.58 16.77
N ALA A 182 -10.63 7.29 15.47
CA ALA A 182 -9.93 6.11 14.96
C ALA A 182 -8.44 6.11 15.34
N GLU A 183 -7.77 7.26 15.25
CA GLU A 183 -6.36 7.42 15.65
C GLU A 183 -6.17 7.20 17.16
N CYS A 184 -6.97 7.87 17.98
CA CYS A 184 -6.91 7.77 19.44
C CYS A 184 -7.21 6.34 19.92
N LEU A 185 -8.21 5.67 19.32
CA LEU A 185 -8.50 4.27 19.63
C LEU A 185 -7.35 3.36 19.22
N HIS A 186 -6.75 3.58 18.05
CA HIS A 186 -5.59 2.80 17.62
C HIS A 186 -4.41 2.98 18.59
N GLU A 187 -4.10 4.21 19.00
CA GLU A 187 -3.07 4.48 20.02
C GLU A 187 -3.34 3.71 21.31
N LYS A 188 -4.58 3.74 21.81
CA LYS A 188 -4.99 2.95 22.98
C LYS A 188 -4.87 1.45 22.77
N VAL A 189 -5.14 0.94 21.56
CA VAL A 189 -4.95 -0.48 21.26
C VAL A 189 -3.48 -0.85 21.33
N ARG A 190 -2.58 -0.04 20.76
CA ARG A 190 -1.13 -0.28 20.80
C ARG A 190 -0.58 -0.25 22.23
N LYS A 191 -1.04 0.69 23.05
CA LYS A 191 -0.52 0.95 24.40
C LYS A 191 -1.19 0.14 25.50
N GLU A 192 -2.51 -0.04 25.44
CA GLU A 192 -3.32 -0.56 26.54
C GLU A 192 -4.00 -1.89 26.20
N TYR A 193 -4.89 -1.92 25.18
CA TYR A 193 -5.74 -3.09 24.93
C TYR A 193 -4.97 -4.30 24.40
N TRP A 194 -4.11 -4.08 23.40
CA TRP A 194 -3.18 -5.08 22.88
C TRP A 194 -1.83 -4.94 23.57
N GLY A 195 -1.36 -3.71 23.77
CA GLY A 195 -0.24 -3.41 24.67
C GLY A 195 1.12 -3.90 24.16
N TYR A 196 1.34 -3.92 22.85
CA TYR A 196 2.62 -4.28 22.24
C TYR A 196 3.61 -3.09 22.15
N GLU A 197 3.13 -1.84 22.28
CA GLU A 197 3.97 -0.64 22.38
C GLU A 197 3.53 0.22 23.59
N LYS A 198 3.72 -0.28 24.81
CA LYS A 198 3.25 0.40 26.05
C LYS A 198 3.90 1.74 26.31
N ASP A 199 5.18 1.86 25.96
CA ASP A 199 6.00 3.05 26.22
C ASP A 199 5.99 4.05 25.06
N GLU A 200 5.04 3.93 24.12
CA GLU A 200 4.89 4.84 22.99
C GLU A 200 4.55 6.27 23.44
N THR A 201 5.40 7.22 23.02
CA THR A 201 5.25 8.66 23.32
C THR A 201 5.31 9.51 22.04
N LEU A 202 4.53 9.14 21.03
CA LEU A 202 4.48 9.87 19.76
C LEU A 202 3.68 11.17 19.90
N SER A 203 4.13 12.20 19.21
CA SER A 203 3.39 13.43 18.98
C SER A 203 2.31 13.22 17.91
N ASN A 204 1.35 14.15 17.84
CA ASN A 204 0.30 14.10 16.83
C ASN A 204 0.85 14.11 15.39
N GLU A 205 1.95 14.83 15.14
CA GLU A 205 2.60 14.85 13.82
C GLU A 205 3.21 13.49 13.46
N GLU A 206 3.83 12.82 14.42
CA GLU A 206 4.39 11.46 14.23
C GLU A 206 3.28 10.42 14.06
N LEU A 207 2.13 10.59 14.72
CA LEU A 207 0.93 9.77 14.48
C LEU A 207 0.40 9.96 13.06
N ILE A 208 0.30 11.20 12.56
CA ILE A 208 -0.13 11.48 11.17
C ILE A 208 0.83 10.87 10.15
N ARG A 209 2.13 10.81 10.46
CA ARG A 209 3.16 10.17 9.63
C ARG A 209 3.20 8.64 9.77
N GLU A 210 2.32 8.08 10.60
CA GLU A 210 2.24 6.66 10.87
C GLU A 210 3.55 6.06 11.41
N GLU A 211 4.29 6.79 12.25
CA GLU A 211 5.58 6.35 12.79
C GLU A 211 5.47 5.27 13.90
N TYR A 212 4.25 4.84 14.22
CA TYR A 212 3.97 3.71 15.12
C TYR A 212 4.16 2.35 14.43
N LYS A 213 4.28 1.29 15.23
CA LYS A 213 4.28 -0.09 14.71
C LYS A 213 2.84 -0.60 14.52
N GLY A 214 2.65 -1.43 13.50
CA GLY A 214 1.34 -1.99 13.14
C GLY A 214 0.54 -1.10 12.20
N ILE A 215 -0.55 -1.64 11.65
CA ILE A 215 -1.45 -0.95 10.71
C ILE A 215 -2.91 -1.19 11.05
N ARG A 216 -3.79 -0.31 10.53
CA ARG A 216 -5.25 -0.39 10.73
C ARG A 216 -6.07 -0.43 9.42
N PRO A 217 -5.88 -1.44 8.54
CA PRO A 217 -6.47 -1.43 7.20
C PRO A 217 -8.01 -1.46 7.24
N ALA A 218 -8.62 -0.62 6.42
CA ALA A 218 -10.06 -0.44 6.34
C ALA A 218 -10.61 -0.99 5.01
N PRO A 219 -11.65 -1.84 5.02
CA PRO A 219 -12.27 -2.36 3.80
C PRO A 219 -12.73 -1.27 2.82
N GLY A 220 -12.30 -1.38 1.57
CA GLY A 220 -12.48 -0.40 0.50
C GLY A 220 -11.23 0.39 0.13
N TYR A 221 -10.19 0.34 0.96
CA TYR A 221 -8.89 0.96 0.65
C TYR A 221 -8.07 0.09 -0.31
N PRO A 222 -7.05 0.65 -1.00
CA PRO A 222 -6.25 -0.08 -1.99
C PRO A 222 -5.59 -1.38 -1.48
N ALA A 223 -5.33 -1.49 -0.18
CA ALA A 223 -4.77 -2.69 0.44
C ALA A 223 -5.80 -3.81 0.70
N CYS A 224 -7.08 -3.45 0.81
CA CYS A 224 -8.20 -4.37 1.05
C CYS A 224 -9.45 -3.82 0.34
N PRO A 225 -9.50 -3.88 -1.00
CA PRO A 225 -10.51 -3.18 -1.80
C PRO A 225 -11.92 -3.78 -1.71
N ASP A 226 -12.06 -5.00 -1.20
CA ASP A 226 -13.36 -5.65 -1.03
C ASP A 226 -14.16 -5.00 0.11
N HIS A 227 -15.23 -4.27 -0.25
CA HIS A 227 -16.14 -3.68 0.72
C HIS A 227 -16.99 -4.71 1.49
N THR A 228 -17.18 -5.92 0.96
CA THR A 228 -18.01 -6.96 1.60
C THR A 228 -17.41 -7.47 2.92
N GLU A 229 -16.11 -7.27 3.15
CA GLU A 229 -15.47 -7.57 4.43
C GLU A 229 -16.03 -6.74 5.61
N LYS A 230 -16.71 -5.62 5.34
CA LYS A 230 -17.43 -4.88 6.38
C LYS A 230 -18.53 -5.70 7.03
N ILE A 231 -19.19 -6.59 6.29
CA ILE A 231 -20.28 -7.44 6.81
C ILE A 231 -19.72 -8.31 7.95
N LYS A 232 -18.61 -9.00 7.68
CA LYS A 232 -17.93 -9.83 8.68
C LYS A 232 -17.44 -9.04 9.89
N LEU A 233 -16.90 -7.84 9.67
CA LEU A 233 -16.48 -6.94 10.75
C LEU A 233 -17.67 -6.53 11.63
N PHE A 234 -18.80 -6.18 10.99
CA PHE A 234 -20.01 -5.75 11.68
C PHE A 234 -20.61 -6.87 12.52
N GLU A 235 -20.64 -8.09 11.99
CA GLU A 235 -21.06 -9.30 12.72
C GLU A 235 -20.13 -9.59 13.91
N LEU A 236 -18.81 -9.55 13.70
CA LEU A 236 -17.82 -9.85 14.73
C LEU A 236 -17.92 -8.91 15.95
N LEU A 237 -18.14 -7.63 15.70
CA LEU A 237 -18.20 -6.61 16.74
C LEU A 237 -19.63 -6.27 17.19
N ASN A 238 -20.65 -6.90 16.58
CA ASN A 238 -22.05 -6.58 16.76
C ASN A 238 -22.31 -5.06 16.67
N VAL A 239 -21.81 -4.43 15.61
CA VAL A 239 -21.64 -2.98 15.49
C VAL A 239 -22.97 -2.23 15.58
N THR A 240 -23.99 -2.68 14.85
CA THR A 240 -25.30 -2.02 14.79
C THR A 240 -25.92 -1.93 16.19
N GLU A 241 -25.89 -3.02 16.95
CA GLU A 241 -26.49 -3.10 18.28
C GLU A 241 -25.67 -2.35 19.33
N ASN A 242 -24.34 -2.39 19.23
CA ASN A 242 -23.46 -1.78 20.23
C ASN A 242 -23.33 -0.26 20.06
N ILE A 243 -23.24 0.23 18.81
CA ILE A 243 -22.95 1.63 18.51
C ILE A 243 -23.83 2.23 17.41
N GLY A 244 -24.84 1.52 16.91
CA GLY A 244 -25.86 2.11 16.04
C GLY A 244 -25.42 2.47 14.62
N ILE A 245 -24.29 1.91 14.13
CA ILE A 245 -23.90 2.09 12.74
C ILE A 245 -24.58 1.03 11.89
N GLU A 246 -25.22 1.44 10.79
CA GLU A 246 -25.85 0.54 9.81
C GLU A 246 -25.05 0.52 8.50
N LEU A 247 -25.12 -0.59 7.77
CA LEU A 247 -24.61 -0.70 6.40
C LEU A 247 -25.75 -0.54 5.39
N THR A 248 -25.55 0.31 4.39
CA THR A 248 -26.46 0.42 3.23
C THR A 248 -26.30 -0.78 2.29
N GLU A 249 -27.15 -0.89 1.27
CA GLU A 249 -27.02 -1.90 0.20
C GLU A 249 -25.68 -1.81 -0.55
N SER A 250 -25.07 -0.62 -0.60
CA SER A 250 -23.74 -0.39 -1.17
C SER A 250 -22.60 -0.55 -0.18
N LEU A 251 -22.89 -0.99 1.06
CA LEU A 251 -21.94 -1.14 2.16
C LEU A 251 -21.26 0.18 2.57
N ALA A 252 -21.95 1.30 2.35
CA ALA A 252 -21.63 2.56 3.01
C ALA A 252 -22.11 2.51 4.46
N MET A 253 -21.41 3.19 5.36
CA MET A 253 -21.77 3.26 6.77
C MET A 253 -22.69 4.45 7.03
N ASN A 254 -23.69 4.26 7.88
CA ASN A 254 -24.58 5.29 8.38
C ASN A 254 -24.57 5.28 9.91
N PRO A 255 -24.18 6.36 10.62
CA PRO A 255 -23.87 7.70 10.10
C PRO A 255 -22.66 7.78 9.15
N PRO A 256 -22.59 8.76 8.23
CA PRO A 256 -21.46 8.90 7.30
C PRO A 256 -20.11 9.12 8.00
N ALA A 257 -20.11 9.85 9.11
CA ALA A 257 -18.93 10.06 9.96
C ALA A 257 -18.65 8.80 10.80
N SER A 258 -18.29 7.71 10.11
CA SER A 258 -17.97 6.41 10.66
C SER A 258 -16.71 5.83 10.01
N VAL A 259 -15.89 5.15 10.79
CA VAL A 259 -14.68 4.44 10.32
C VAL A 259 -14.67 3.04 10.92
N CYS A 260 -14.33 2.03 10.12
CA CYS A 260 -14.11 0.68 10.61
C CYS A 260 -12.90 0.05 9.91
N GLY A 261 -12.29 -0.94 10.56
CA GLY A 261 -11.15 -1.64 10.01
C GLY A 261 -10.61 -2.71 10.94
N TRP A 262 -9.48 -3.27 10.52
CA TRP A 262 -8.73 -4.29 11.24
C TRP A 262 -7.58 -3.66 12.01
N TYR A 263 -6.98 -4.39 12.95
CA TYR A 263 -5.70 -4.07 13.56
C TYR A 263 -4.73 -5.23 13.33
N ILE A 264 -3.54 -4.91 12.80
CA ILE A 264 -2.45 -5.85 12.58
C ILE A 264 -1.21 -5.30 13.29
N ALA A 265 -0.68 -6.03 14.28
CA ALA A 265 0.41 -5.57 15.13
C ALA A 265 1.82 -5.90 14.58
N HIS A 266 1.92 -6.76 13.56
CA HIS A 266 3.20 -7.25 13.08
C HIS A 266 4.13 -6.09 12.65
N PRO A 267 5.39 -6.00 13.14
CA PRO A 267 6.23 -4.81 12.95
C PRO A 267 6.63 -4.53 11.50
N GLN A 268 6.51 -5.52 10.62
CA GLN A 268 6.75 -5.36 9.18
C GLN A 268 5.47 -5.11 8.36
N SER A 269 4.31 -5.03 9.02
CA SER A 269 3.06 -4.70 8.34
C SER A 269 3.13 -3.29 7.78
N HIS A 270 2.74 -3.11 6.53
CA HIS A 270 2.67 -1.81 5.89
C HIS A 270 1.58 -1.85 4.82
N TYR A 271 1.03 -0.68 4.49
CA TYR A 271 0.05 -0.60 3.40
C TYR A 271 0.71 -0.90 2.05
N PHE A 272 0.00 -1.63 1.20
CA PHE A 272 0.39 -1.83 -0.19
C PHE A 272 -0.86 -1.84 -1.05
N GLY A 273 -0.77 -1.38 -2.30
CA GLY A 273 -1.88 -1.51 -3.24
C GLY A 273 -1.93 -2.93 -3.79
N LEU A 274 -3.10 -3.58 -3.74
CA LEU A 274 -3.30 -4.94 -4.28
C LEU A 274 -2.90 -5.03 -5.77
N GLY A 275 -3.17 -3.96 -6.53
CA GLY A 275 -2.98 -3.94 -7.98
C GLY A 275 -4.17 -4.54 -8.72
N LYS A 276 -3.91 -5.11 -9.91
CA LYS A 276 -4.90 -5.85 -10.67
C LYS A 276 -4.86 -7.33 -10.29
N ILE A 277 -6.02 -7.96 -10.20
CA ILE A 277 -6.19 -9.39 -9.95
C ILE A 277 -6.68 -10.09 -11.22
N ASP A 278 -6.17 -11.30 -11.43
CA ASP A 278 -6.51 -12.13 -12.57
C ASP A 278 -7.78 -12.94 -12.27
N ARG A 279 -8.39 -13.51 -13.32
CA ARG A 279 -9.66 -14.23 -13.22
C ARG A 279 -9.59 -15.47 -12.31
N ASP A 280 -8.46 -16.17 -12.30
CA ASP A 280 -8.26 -17.34 -11.44
C ASP A 280 -8.31 -16.97 -9.95
N GLN A 281 -7.72 -15.84 -9.56
CA GLN A 281 -7.78 -15.29 -8.21
C GLN A 281 -9.21 -14.87 -7.84
N LEU A 282 -9.95 -14.25 -8.77
CA LEU A 282 -11.35 -13.91 -8.57
C LEU A 282 -12.21 -15.17 -8.31
N GLU A 283 -12.03 -16.22 -9.11
CA GLU A 283 -12.76 -17.48 -8.97
C GLU A 283 -12.44 -18.20 -7.64
N ASP A 284 -11.18 -18.21 -7.21
CA ASP A 284 -10.78 -18.74 -5.90
C ASP A 284 -11.37 -17.93 -4.74
N TYR A 285 -11.36 -16.60 -4.85
CA TYR A 285 -11.90 -15.72 -3.81
C TYR A 285 -13.42 -15.84 -3.69
N ALA A 286 -14.16 -15.89 -4.81
CA ALA A 286 -15.60 -16.10 -4.83
C ALA A 286 -16.00 -17.40 -4.11
N LYS A 287 -15.25 -18.49 -4.33
CA LYS A 287 -15.46 -19.78 -3.63
C LYS A 287 -15.28 -19.66 -2.12
N ARG A 288 -14.20 -19.00 -1.67
CA ARG A 288 -13.94 -18.80 -0.22
C ARG A 288 -14.97 -17.92 0.45
N LYS A 289 -15.56 -16.99 -0.29
CA LYS A 289 -16.61 -16.08 0.17
C LYS A 289 -18.01 -16.67 0.09
N GLU A 290 -18.15 -17.85 -0.53
CA GLU A 290 -19.44 -18.47 -0.84
C GLU A 290 -20.38 -17.54 -1.63
N MET A 291 -19.80 -16.71 -2.51
CA MET A 291 -20.52 -15.76 -3.36
C MET A 291 -20.47 -16.20 -4.82
N SER A 292 -21.46 -15.78 -5.61
CA SER A 292 -21.43 -16.03 -7.05
C SER A 292 -20.30 -15.23 -7.73
N LEU A 293 -19.79 -15.75 -8.84
CA LEU A 293 -18.73 -15.07 -9.59
C LEU A 293 -19.17 -13.68 -10.07
N ASP A 294 -20.41 -13.55 -10.56
CA ASP A 294 -20.98 -12.29 -11.05
C ASP A 294 -21.08 -11.23 -9.95
N GLU A 295 -21.48 -11.63 -8.73
CA GLU A 295 -21.51 -10.72 -7.59
C GLU A 295 -20.10 -10.28 -7.18
N MET A 296 -19.15 -11.21 -7.19
CA MET A 296 -17.77 -10.88 -6.83
C MET A 296 -17.10 -9.97 -7.87
N GLU A 297 -17.40 -10.20 -9.15
CA GLU A 297 -16.96 -9.34 -10.24
C GLU A 297 -17.49 -7.90 -10.07
N ARG A 298 -18.74 -7.75 -9.65
CA ARG A 298 -19.34 -6.43 -9.36
C ARG A 298 -18.60 -5.69 -8.25
N TRP A 299 -18.27 -6.35 -7.15
CA TRP A 299 -17.58 -5.72 -6.01
C TRP A 299 -16.10 -5.43 -6.28
N LEU A 300 -15.40 -6.33 -6.98
CA LEU A 300 -13.98 -6.21 -7.26
C LEU A 300 -13.66 -5.55 -8.61
N ARG A 301 -14.68 -5.09 -9.36
CA ARG A 301 -14.53 -4.43 -10.66
C ARG A 301 -13.38 -3.41 -10.75
N PRO A 302 -13.13 -2.54 -9.76
CA PRO A 302 -12.03 -1.58 -9.83
C PRO A 302 -10.64 -2.23 -9.93
N VAL A 303 -10.49 -3.44 -9.40
CA VAL A 303 -9.21 -4.16 -9.30
C VAL A 303 -9.10 -5.36 -10.25
N LEU A 304 -10.07 -5.61 -11.12
CA LEU A 304 -9.95 -6.63 -12.18
C LEU A 304 -9.10 -6.13 -13.35
N GLU A 305 -8.30 -7.04 -13.93
CA GLU A 305 -7.55 -6.79 -15.18
C GLU A 305 -8.45 -6.53 -16.38
#